data_AF-A0A8B7NRS1-F1
#
_entry.id   AF-A0A8B7NRS1-F1
#
_cell.length_a   1.000
_cell.length_b   1.000
_cell.length_c   1.000
_cell.angle_alpha   90.00
_cell.angle_beta   90.00
_cell.angle_gamma   90.00
#
_symmetry.space_group_name_H-M   'P 1'
#
loop_
_entity.id
_entity.type
_entity.pdbx_description
1 polymer ?
#
loop_
_entity_poly.entity_id
_entity_poly.type
_entity_poly.pdbx_seq_one_letter_code
_entity_poly.pdbx_strand_id
1 'polypeptide(L)'
;MTRALMLLIAAAAASSAAGTSPCKMALEVGNQNIMWTSDAYNCYLQYQTDADKFSTNSKCTNYLSLTGYDAATCDPLVFNYIKCSLQAAKLLKPDNTLDDAAFQAIALNNQCSTDTNFAKAYPNCKSTTMKYLNVIRLFVCLGAAVP
;
A
#
# COMPACT_ATOMS: atom_id res chain seq x y z
N MET A 1 -54.25 -17.08 22.94
CA MET A 1 -54.02 -16.43 21.63
C MET A 1 -52.55 -16.02 21.57
N THR A 2 -51.81 -16.63 20.66
CA THR A 2 -50.38 -16.44 20.43
C THR A 2 -50.16 -15.14 19.67
N ARG A 3 -49.44 -14.18 20.25
CA ARG A 3 -48.94 -13.00 19.51
C ARG A 3 -47.43 -12.98 19.59
N ALA A 4 -46.82 -13.64 18.62
CA ALA A 4 -45.40 -13.51 18.33
C ALA A 4 -45.16 -12.10 17.78
N LEU A 5 -44.47 -11.27 18.55
CA LEU A 5 -43.95 -9.99 18.08
C LEU A 5 -42.57 -10.25 17.46
N MET A 6 -42.53 -10.55 16.17
CA MET A 6 -41.29 -10.43 15.39
C MET A 6 -41.06 -8.95 15.13
N LEU A 7 -40.14 -8.33 15.88
CA LEU A 7 -39.63 -7.01 15.53
C LEU A 7 -38.41 -7.18 14.63
N LEU A 8 -38.59 -6.73 13.40
CA LEU A 8 -37.62 -6.63 12.33
C LEU A 8 -36.35 -5.94 12.82
N ILE A 9 -35.20 -6.61 12.68
CA ILE A 9 -33.89 -5.99 12.82
C ILE A 9 -33.73 -5.08 11.61
N ALA A 10 -34.00 -3.80 11.80
CA ALA A 10 -33.61 -2.78 10.86
C ALA A 10 -32.08 -2.75 10.81
N ALA A 11 -31.51 -3.37 9.77
CA ALA A 11 -30.13 -3.11 9.40
C ALA A 11 -30.07 -1.64 8.99
N ALA A 12 -29.58 -0.78 9.88
CA ALA A 12 -29.19 0.56 9.51
C ALA A 12 -28.04 0.43 8.51
N ALA A 13 -28.34 0.59 7.22
CA ALA A 13 -27.33 0.92 6.23
C ALA A 13 -26.74 2.25 6.69
N ALA A 14 -25.54 2.22 7.26
CA ALA A 14 -24.79 3.41 7.60
C ALA A 14 -24.66 4.24 6.31
N SER A 15 -25.36 5.37 6.32
CA SER A 15 -25.39 6.32 5.23
C SER A 15 -23.95 6.74 4.90
N SER A 16 -23.46 6.34 3.73
CA SER A 16 -22.17 6.77 3.20
C SER A 16 -22.25 8.26 2.91
N ALA A 17 -21.83 9.09 3.87
CA ALA A 17 -21.28 10.39 3.52
C ALA A 17 -20.13 10.10 2.55
N ALA A 18 -20.17 10.70 1.35
CA ALA A 18 -19.15 10.58 0.31
C ALA A 18 -17.86 11.31 0.73
N GLY A 19 -17.27 10.87 1.85
CA GLY A 19 -15.92 11.20 2.28
C GLY A 19 -14.99 10.05 1.90
N THR A 20 -13.74 10.39 1.64
CA THR A 20 -12.62 9.46 1.48
C THR A 20 -12.72 8.35 2.53
N SER A 21 -12.71 7.08 2.12
CA SER A 21 -12.83 5.98 3.08
C SER A 21 -11.65 5.99 4.08
N PRO A 22 -11.84 5.47 5.32
CA PRO A 22 -10.74 5.33 6.27
C PRO A 22 -9.57 4.54 5.71
N CYS A 23 -9.84 3.53 4.88
CA CYS A 23 -8.81 2.75 4.21
C CYS A 23 -8.03 3.59 3.18
N LYS A 24 -8.71 4.43 2.38
CA LYS A 24 -8.05 5.32 1.41
C LYS A 24 -7.13 6.32 2.10
N MET A 25 -7.56 6.93 3.21
CA MET A 25 -6.69 7.79 4.02
C MET A 25 -5.51 7.02 4.61
N ALA A 26 -5.73 5.79 5.11
CA ALA A 26 -4.66 4.97 5.65
C ALA A 26 -3.63 4.55 4.61
N LEU A 27 -4.04 4.34 3.35
CA LEU A 27 -3.11 4.08 2.24
C LEU A 27 -2.20 5.30 1.98
N GLU A 28 -2.77 6.51 1.97
CA GLU A 28 -2.01 7.74 1.78
C GLU A 28 -1.02 7.96 2.92
N VAL A 29 -1.51 7.92 4.17
CA VAL A 29 -0.69 8.10 5.37
C VAL A 29 0.36 7.00 5.50
N GLY A 30 0.01 5.75 5.23
CA GLY A 30 0.93 4.61 5.27
C GLY A 30 2.10 4.77 4.31
N ASN A 31 1.84 5.22 3.08
CA ASN A 31 2.91 5.50 2.12
C ASN A 31 3.86 6.59 2.63
N GLN A 32 3.34 7.67 3.20
CA GLN A 32 4.16 8.75 3.76
C GLN A 32 5.01 8.26 4.95
N ASN A 33 4.40 7.49 5.85
CA ASN A 33 5.07 6.94 7.02
C ASN A 33 6.17 5.92 6.69
N ILE A 34 6.17 5.37 5.49
CA ILE A 34 7.24 4.48 5.01
C ILE A 34 8.30 5.28 4.24
N MET A 35 7.88 6.19 3.36
CA MET A 35 8.76 6.79 2.36
C MET A 35 9.37 8.13 2.78
N TRP A 36 8.77 8.84 3.74
CA TRP A 36 9.18 10.20 4.14
C TRP A 36 9.69 10.30 5.58
N THR A 37 10.33 9.23 6.06
CA THR A 37 10.98 9.19 7.38
C THR A 37 12.48 9.45 7.26
N SER A 38 13.12 9.81 8.37
CA SER A 38 14.58 9.94 8.45
C SER A 38 15.29 8.63 8.08
N ASP A 39 14.72 7.48 8.45
CA ASP A 39 15.28 6.17 8.10
C ASP A 39 15.18 5.90 6.60
N ALA A 40 14.04 6.21 5.98
CA ALA A 40 13.89 6.13 4.53
C ALA A 40 14.86 7.08 3.82
N TYR A 41 15.10 8.27 4.35
CA TYR A 41 16.10 9.19 3.81
C TYR A 41 17.52 8.62 3.93
N ASN A 42 17.89 7.99 5.04
CA ASN A 42 19.17 7.31 5.18
C ASN A 42 19.33 6.15 4.19
N CYS A 43 18.27 5.37 3.97
CA CYS A 43 18.23 4.34 2.94
C CYS A 43 18.42 4.93 1.53
N TYR A 44 17.79 6.07 1.23
CA TYR A 44 18.00 6.78 -0.02
C TYR A 44 19.47 7.18 -0.19
N LEU A 45 20.09 7.77 0.83
CA LEU A 45 21.50 8.16 0.77
C LEU A 45 22.43 6.94 0.56
N GLN A 46 22.14 5.82 1.22
CA GLN A 46 22.91 4.59 1.05
C GLN A 46 22.83 4.02 -0.37
N TYR A 47 21.67 4.17 -1.04
CA TYR A 47 21.40 3.63 -2.38
C TYR A 47 21.20 4.75 -3.42
N GLN A 48 21.81 5.90 -3.19
CA GLN A 48 21.54 7.13 -3.94
C GLN A 48 21.75 6.94 -5.45
N THR A 49 22.83 6.30 -5.86
CA THR A 49 23.14 6.09 -7.28
C THR A 49 22.02 5.35 -8.02
N ASP A 50 21.39 4.35 -7.40
CA ASP A 50 20.32 3.60 -8.06
C ASP A 50 18.97 4.34 -7.98
N ALA A 51 18.71 5.07 -6.89
CA ALA A 51 17.58 5.98 -6.79
C ALA A 51 17.65 7.12 -7.83
N ASP A 52 18.83 7.65 -8.10
CA ASP A 52 19.08 8.68 -9.11
C ASP A 52 18.92 8.13 -10.53
N LYS A 53 19.38 6.90 -10.80
CA LYS A 53 19.10 6.22 -12.08
C LYS A 53 17.59 6.04 -12.28
N PHE A 54 16.86 5.67 -11.23
CA PHE A 54 15.41 5.55 -11.31
C PHE A 54 14.75 6.89 -11.63
N SER A 55 15.12 7.96 -10.92
CA SER A 55 14.49 9.28 -11.07
C SER A 55 14.76 9.93 -12.43
N THR A 56 15.93 9.64 -13.03
CA THR A 56 16.34 10.19 -14.34
C THR A 56 15.92 9.34 -15.53
N ASN A 57 15.46 8.10 -15.32
CA ASN A 57 15.04 7.21 -16.40
C ASN A 57 13.60 7.53 -16.85
N SER A 58 13.44 7.93 -18.11
CA SER A 58 12.14 8.28 -18.70
C SER A 58 11.10 7.16 -18.69
N LYS A 59 11.54 5.89 -18.59
CA LYS A 59 10.64 4.74 -18.45
C LYS A 59 10.01 4.63 -17.05
N CYS A 60 10.59 5.32 -16.07
CA CYS A 60 10.20 5.26 -14.66
C CYS A 60 9.38 6.48 -14.21
N THR A 61 9.25 7.51 -15.05
CA THR A 61 8.57 8.78 -14.73
C THR A 61 7.11 8.59 -14.29
N ASN A 62 6.43 7.56 -14.80
CA ASN A 62 5.03 7.26 -14.50
C ASN A 62 4.83 6.35 -13.26
N TYR A 63 5.78 6.31 -12.34
CA TYR A 63 5.72 5.42 -11.16
C TYR A 63 4.53 5.68 -10.22
N LEU A 64 3.85 6.83 -10.33
CA LEU A 64 2.61 7.13 -9.61
C LEU A 64 1.32 6.87 -10.42
N SER A 65 1.44 6.48 -11.70
CA SER A 65 0.30 6.23 -12.60
C SER A 65 0.02 4.73 -12.74
N LEU A 66 -1.25 4.33 -12.89
CA LEU A 66 -1.59 2.93 -13.17
C LEU A 66 -1.05 2.44 -14.52
N THR A 67 -0.80 3.35 -15.46
CA THR A 67 -0.39 3.03 -16.83
C THR A 67 0.91 3.74 -17.22
N GLY A 68 1.67 3.11 -18.12
CA GLY A 68 2.88 3.72 -18.70
C GLY A 68 4.14 3.62 -17.85
N TYR A 69 4.12 2.84 -16.77
CA TYR A 69 5.29 2.49 -15.97
C TYR A 69 5.91 1.17 -16.44
N ASP A 70 7.20 1.17 -16.81
CA ASP A 70 7.93 -0.04 -17.19
C ASP A 70 8.51 -0.73 -15.94
N ALA A 71 7.69 -1.57 -15.30
CA ALA A 71 8.07 -2.29 -14.09
C ALA A 71 9.33 -3.15 -14.27
N ALA A 72 9.49 -3.79 -15.44
CA ALA A 72 10.64 -4.66 -15.70
C ALA A 72 11.97 -3.89 -15.71
N THR A 73 11.96 -2.66 -16.26
CA THR A 73 13.15 -1.79 -16.24
C THR A 73 13.34 -1.11 -14.88
N CYS A 74 12.25 -0.65 -14.26
CA CYS A 74 12.33 0.32 -13.16
C CYS A 74 12.36 -0.31 -11.76
N ASP A 75 11.65 -1.41 -11.54
CA ASP A 75 11.57 -2.02 -10.21
C ASP A 75 12.94 -2.46 -9.66
N PRO A 76 13.85 -3.07 -10.46
CA PRO A 76 15.17 -3.44 -9.96
C PRO A 76 16.03 -2.25 -9.50
N LEU A 77 15.83 -1.06 -10.08
CA LEU A 77 16.61 0.14 -9.74
C LEU A 77 16.31 0.63 -8.33
N VAL A 78 15.06 0.50 -7.86
CA VAL A 78 14.66 0.97 -6.53
C VAL A 78 14.65 -0.13 -5.48
N PHE A 79 14.89 -1.39 -5.87
CA PHE A 79 14.75 -2.55 -4.99
C PHE A 79 15.50 -2.41 -3.66
N ASN A 80 16.81 -2.10 -3.70
CA ASN A 80 17.62 -2.02 -2.48
C ASN A 80 17.20 -0.86 -1.58
N TYR A 81 16.91 0.30 -2.18
CA TYR A 81 16.38 1.46 -1.47
C TYR A 81 15.07 1.12 -0.75
N ILE A 82 14.07 0.59 -1.47
CA ILE A 82 12.77 0.28 -0.89
C ILE A 82 12.87 -0.86 0.12
N LYS A 83 13.69 -1.88 -0.14
CA LYS A 83 13.95 -2.96 0.82
C LYS A 83 14.46 -2.41 2.14
N CYS A 84 15.46 -1.52 2.11
CA CYS A 84 15.99 -0.87 3.31
C CYS A 84 14.90 -0.10 4.07
N SER A 85 14.10 0.72 3.36
CA SER A 85 13.01 1.49 3.97
C SER A 85 11.95 0.58 4.62
N LEU A 86 11.58 -0.53 3.98
CA LEU A 86 10.65 -1.51 4.54
C LEU A 86 11.22 -2.25 5.74
N GLN A 87 12.53 -2.54 5.77
CA GLN A 87 13.20 -3.10 6.94
C GLN A 87 13.18 -2.13 8.12
N ALA A 88 13.50 -0.86 7.89
CA ALA A 88 13.44 0.17 8.92
C ALA A 88 12.03 0.34 9.48
N ALA A 89 11.01 0.28 8.62
CA ALA A 89 9.61 0.32 9.00
C ALA A 89 9.09 -0.99 9.65
N LYS A 90 9.93 -2.02 9.79
CA LYS A 90 9.58 -3.35 10.31
C LYS A 90 8.46 -4.04 9.54
N LEU A 91 8.45 -3.87 8.21
CA LEU A 91 7.43 -4.41 7.31
C LEU A 91 7.88 -5.65 6.54
N LEU A 92 9.11 -6.13 6.77
CA LEU A 92 9.62 -7.34 6.14
C LEU A 92 9.76 -8.49 7.14
N LYS A 93 9.50 -9.70 6.64
CA LYS A 93 9.84 -10.96 7.30
C LYS A 93 11.36 -11.23 7.23
N PRO A 94 11.89 -12.20 7.99
CA PRO A 94 13.32 -12.56 7.94
C PRO A 94 13.82 -12.98 6.55
N ASP A 95 12.95 -13.49 5.68
CA ASP A 95 13.27 -13.85 4.30
C ASP A 95 13.23 -12.65 3.33
N ASN A 96 13.04 -11.43 3.84
CA ASN A 96 12.87 -10.18 3.11
C ASN A 96 11.63 -10.11 2.20
N THR A 97 10.59 -10.91 2.49
CA THR A 97 9.28 -10.73 1.88
C THR A 97 8.41 -9.78 2.70
N LEU A 98 7.41 -9.14 2.08
CA LEU A 98 6.46 -8.28 2.80
C LEU A 98 5.73 -9.09 3.89
N ASP A 99 5.73 -8.57 5.11
CA ASP A 99 4.90 -9.08 6.19
C ASP A 99 3.49 -8.47 6.10
N ASP A 100 2.53 -9.29 5.67
CA ASP A 100 1.13 -8.87 5.49
C ASP A 100 0.48 -8.38 6.79
N ALA A 101 0.80 -9.03 7.92
CA ALA A 101 0.25 -8.68 9.21
C ALA A 101 0.86 -7.36 9.70
N ALA A 102 2.18 -7.19 9.54
CA ALA A 102 2.85 -5.93 9.86
C ALA A 102 2.38 -4.79 8.94
N PHE A 103 2.17 -5.05 7.65
CA PHE A 103 1.64 -4.06 6.71
C PHE A 103 0.25 -3.57 7.13
N GLN A 104 -0.66 -4.48 7.48
CA GLN A 104 -1.98 -4.11 8.01
C GLN A 104 -1.88 -3.34 9.32
N ALA A 105 -1.11 -3.84 10.29
CA ALA A 105 -1.09 -3.28 11.63
C ALA A 105 -0.29 -1.98 11.74
N ILE A 106 0.87 -1.88 11.08
CA ILE A 106 1.81 -0.77 11.19
C ILE A 106 1.53 0.28 10.12
N ALA A 107 1.50 -0.12 8.85
CA ALA A 107 1.38 0.84 7.75
C ALA A 107 -0.05 1.37 7.60
N LEU A 108 -1.05 0.48 7.76
CA LEU A 108 -2.46 0.83 7.56
C LEU A 108 -3.24 1.03 8.86
N ASN A 109 -2.63 0.83 10.02
CA ASN A 109 -3.28 0.89 11.34
C ASN A 109 -4.64 0.15 11.40
N ASN A 110 -4.71 -1.01 10.72
CA ASN A 110 -5.88 -1.87 10.55
C ASN A 110 -7.12 -1.20 9.92
N GLN A 111 -7.00 0.00 9.36
CA GLN A 111 -8.12 0.76 8.79
C GLN A 111 -8.69 0.15 7.51
N CYS A 112 -7.96 -0.77 6.88
CA CYS A 112 -8.39 -1.48 5.67
C CYS A 112 -8.94 -2.88 5.93
N SER A 113 -8.98 -3.34 7.18
CA SER A 113 -9.29 -4.74 7.54
C SER A 113 -10.70 -5.20 7.14
N THR A 114 -11.66 -4.26 7.05
CA THR A 114 -13.05 -4.53 6.65
C THR A 114 -13.40 -3.97 5.27
N ASP A 115 -12.44 -3.37 4.56
CA ASP A 115 -12.69 -2.78 3.24
C ASP A 115 -12.70 -3.86 2.16
N THR A 116 -13.87 -4.06 1.55
CA THR A 116 -14.08 -5.11 0.55
C THR A 116 -13.32 -4.85 -0.76
N ASN A 117 -13.11 -3.58 -1.14
CA ASN A 117 -12.36 -3.25 -2.34
C ASN A 117 -10.86 -3.48 -2.12
N PHE A 118 -10.34 -3.11 -0.95
CA PHE A 118 -9.00 -3.45 -0.53
C PHE A 118 -8.78 -4.96 -0.57
N ALA A 119 -9.65 -5.74 0.10
CA ALA A 119 -9.52 -7.18 0.19
C ALA A 119 -9.51 -7.85 -1.20
N LYS A 120 -10.34 -7.35 -2.13
CA LYS A 120 -10.39 -7.82 -3.51
C LYS A 120 -9.14 -7.47 -4.31
N ALA A 121 -8.59 -6.27 -4.13
CA ALA A 121 -7.44 -5.78 -4.91
C ALA A 121 -6.10 -6.30 -4.38
N TYR A 122 -5.98 -6.52 -3.06
CA TYR A 122 -4.71 -6.77 -2.38
C TYR A 122 -3.90 -7.93 -2.96
N PRO A 123 -4.46 -9.13 -3.24
CA PRO A 123 -3.68 -10.24 -3.79
C PRO A 123 -3.03 -9.89 -5.13
N ASN A 124 -3.78 -9.26 -6.04
CA ASN A 124 -3.30 -8.88 -7.36
C ASN A 124 -2.24 -7.77 -7.25
N CYS A 125 -2.54 -6.70 -6.52
CA CYS A 125 -1.60 -5.61 -6.29
C CYS A 125 -0.29 -6.11 -5.67
N LYS A 126 -0.35 -6.94 -4.63
CA LYS A 126 0.83 -7.54 -4.01
C LYS A 126 1.63 -8.39 -4.99
N SER A 127 0.98 -9.29 -5.73
CA SER A 127 1.67 -10.21 -6.64
C SER A 127 2.45 -9.49 -7.76
N THR A 128 1.93 -8.34 -8.20
CA THR A 128 2.48 -7.57 -9.31
C THR A 128 3.58 -6.60 -8.90
N THR A 129 3.61 -6.14 -7.64
CA THR A 129 4.54 -5.10 -7.18
C THR A 129 5.60 -5.61 -6.21
N MET A 130 5.30 -6.65 -5.43
CA MET A 130 6.17 -7.07 -4.32
C MET A 130 7.28 -8.04 -4.73
N LYS A 131 7.37 -8.45 -6.00
CA LYS A 131 8.52 -9.20 -6.53
C LYS A 131 9.85 -8.47 -6.30
N TYR A 132 9.82 -7.15 -6.47
CA TYR A 132 10.94 -6.24 -6.17
C TYR A 132 10.57 -5.27 -5.04
N LEU A 133 9.69 -5.70 -4.14
CA LEU A 133 9.25 -4.92 -2.99
C LEU A 133 8.80 -3.50 -3.31
N ASN A 134 8.27 -3.21 -4.51
CA ASN A 134 7.96 -1.84 -4.91
C ASN A 134 6.69 -1.33 -4.21
N VAL A 135 6.85 -0.92 -2.95
CA VAL A 135 5.75 -0.52 -2.06
C VAL A 135 5.03 0.72 -2.56
N ILE A 136 5.72 1.63 -3.25
CA ILE A 136 5.09 2.81 -3.87
C ILE A 136 4.04 2.33 -4.89
N ARG A 137 4.39 1.36 -5.74
CA ARG A 137 3.45 0.76 -6.71
C ARG A 137 2.34 -0.02 -6.02
N LEU A 138 2.62 -0.68 -4.90
CA LEU A 138 1.59 -1.34 -4.08
C LEU A 138 0.53 -0.31 -3.63
N PHE A 139 0.94 0.83 -3.08
CA PHE A 139 0.02 1.89 -2.66
C PHE A 139 -0.75 2.53 -3.83
N VAL A 140 -0.11 2.74 -4.98
CA VAL A 140 -0.79 3.24 -6.19
C VAL A 140 -1.89 2.28 -6.64
N CYS A 141 -1.59 0.97 -6.70
CA CYS A 141 -2.55 -0.05 -7.09
C CYS A 141 -3.74 -0.14 -6.12
N LEU A 142 -3.47 -0.16 -4.82
CA LEU A 142 -4.50 -0.22 -3.78
C LEU A 142 -5.32 1.07 -3.71
N GLY A 143 -4.66 2.22 -3.81
CA GLY A 143 -5.31 3.52 -3.78
C GLY A 143 -6.26 3.76 -4.96
N ALA A 144 -6.05 3.09 -6.09
CA ALA A 144 -6.99 3.13 -7.20
C ALA A 144 -8.21 2.23 -7.01
N ALA A 145 -8.10 1.19 -6.18
CA ALA A 145 -9.19 0.26 -5.92
C ALA A 145 -10.10 0.73 -4.78
N VAL A 146 -9.56 1.46 -3.80
CA VAL A 146 -10.28 1.90 -2.61
C VAL A 146 -10.89 3.30 -2.82
N PRO A 147 -12.19 3.49 -2.50
CA PRO A 147 -12.92 4.75 -2.70
C PRO A 147 -12.56 5.86 -1.71
#